data_AF-A0A8J7FQL6-F1
#
_entry.id   AF-A0A8J7FQL6-F1
#
_cell.length_a   1.000
_cell.length_b   1.000
_cell.length_c   1.000
_cell.angle_alpha   90.00
_cell.angle_beta   90.00
_cell.angle_gamma   90.00
#
_symmetry.space_group_name_H-M   'P 1'
#
loop_
_entity.id
_entity.type
_entity.pdbx_description
1 polymer ?
#
loop_
_entity_poly.entity_id
_entity_poly.type
_entity_poly.pdbx_seq_one_letter_code
_entity_poly.pdbx_strand_id
1 'polypeptide(L)'
;MNKFSLILFSALIFTSCYSYKTYDPEAALAQKNDATELKQLQDNNIRRANINRNESIEDSDSKVRTSRDNIIDSRTSKKDDIGTNNSSDNISTKSIIKEKGYYQLNVFDKTYKMEAVKWQGDTIVGHVKGKPKQELKFHEKDIQDLKVRQFSKGRSDAFTVAAYAAAGVGLFLILK
;
A
#
# COMPACT_ATOMS: atom_id res chain seq x y z
N MET A 1 -6.89 -36.09 -13.17
CA MET A 1 -7.26 -34.69 -12.84
C MET A 1 -6.97 -33.83 -14.05
N ASN A 2 -7.97 -33.13 -14.57
CA ASN A 2 -7.80 -32.29 -15.77
C ASN A 2 -6.87 -31.11 -15.44
N LYS A 3 -5.87 -30.85 -16.30
CA LYS A 3 -4.87 -29.78 -16.12
C LYS A 3 -5.50 -28.41 -15.87
N PHE A 4 -6.67 -28.17 -16.47
CA PHE A 4 -7.49 -26.97 -16.27
C PHE A 4 -8.05 -26.81 -14.84
N SER A 5 -8.35 -27.91 -14.16
CA SER A 5 -8.86 -27.86 -12.78
C SER A 5 -7.77 -27.36 -11.81
N LEU A 6 -6.52 -27.76 -12.01
CA LEU A 6 -5.39 -27.33 -11.18
C LEU A 6 -5.10 -25.82 -11.32
N ILE A 7 -5.19 -25.29 -12.54
CA ILE A 7 -4.99 -23.85 -12.82
C ILE A 7 -6.15 -23.02 -12.24
N LEU A 8 -7.39 -23.53 -12.30
CA LEU A 8 -8.54 -22.86 -11.71
C LEU A 8 -8.43 -22.78 -10.18
N PHE A 9 -7.97 -23.88 -9.54
CA PHE A 9 -7.75 -23.93 -8.09
C PHE A 9 -6.62 -23.00 -7.65
N SER A 10 -5.53 -22.91 -8.42
CA SER A 10 -4.45 -21.98 -8.08
C SER A 10 -4.97 -20.54 -8.15
N ALA A 11 -5.60 -20.13 -9.25
CA ALA A 11 -6.13 -18.77 -9.46
C ALA A 11 -7.08 -18.30 -8.34
N LEU A 12 -7.91 -19.20 -7.80
CA LEU A 12 -8.85 -18.87 -6.73
C LEU A 12 -8.14 -18.45 -5.43
N ILE A 13 -7.00 -19.07 -5.11
CA ILE A 13 -6.24 -18.83 -3.87
C ILE A 13 -5.60 -17.43 -3.88
N PHE A 14 -5.13 -16.95 -5.04
CA PHE A 14 -4.48 -15.64 -5.15
C PHE A 14 -5.44 -14.46 -4.89
N THR A 15 -6.74 -14.64 -5.11
CA THR A 15 -7.71 -13.54 -4.97
C THR A 15 -8.07 -13.20 -3.52
N SER A 16 -7.72 -14.05 -2.55
CA SER A 16 -8.21 -13.97 -1.16
C SER A 16 -7.22 -13.34 -0.16
N CYS A 17 -6.22 -12.60 -0.63
CA CYS A 17 -5.20 -11.98 0.22
C CYS A 17 -5.69 -10.71 0.96
N TYR A 18 -6.98 -10.37 0.85
CA TYR A 18 -7.57 -9.23 1.56
C TYR A 18 -8.48 -9.69 2.71
N SER A 19 -8.33 -9.06 3.86
CA SER A 19 -9.21 -9.26 5.02
C SER A 19 -9.67 -7.92 5.57
N TYR A 20 -10.87 -7.92 6.17
CA TYR A 20 -11.37 -6.78 6.93
C TYR A 20 -10.94 -6.93 8.38
N LYS A 21 -10.29 -5.90 8.93
CA LYS A 21 -9.84 -5.84 10.33
C LYS A 21 -10.26 -4.51 10.93
N THR A 22 -10.47 -4.49 12.25
CA THR A 22 -10.68 -3.23 12.98
C THR A 22 -9.47 -2.33 12.78
N TYR A 23 -9.70 -1.02 12.69
CA TYR A 23 -8.60 -0.09 12.52
C TYR A 23 -7.75 -0.05 13.78
N ASP A 24 -6.45 -0.29 13.61
CA ASP A 24 -5.44 -0.14 14.63
C ASP A 24 -4.43 0.91 14.14
N PRO A 25 -4.36 2.09 14.78
CA PRO A 25 -3.47 3.17 14.36
C PRO A 25 -1.99 2.77 14.47
N GLU A 26 -1.62 1.94 15.44
CA GLU A 26 -0.23 1.53 15.68
C GLU A 26 0.24 0.58 14.56
N ALA A 27 -0.60 -0.40 14.23
CA ALA A 27 -0.34 -1.32 13.11
C ALA A 27 -0.29 -0.60 11.75
N ALA A 28 -1.03 0.50 11.57
CA ALA A 28 -0.99 1.32 10.36
C ALA A 28 0.30 2.14 10.24
N LEU A 29 0.83 2.65 11.36
CA LEU A 29 2.11 3.34 11.41
C LEU A 29 3.28 2.37 11.17
N ALA A 30 3.26 1.19 11.80
CA ALA A 30 4.28 0.16 11.60
C ALA A 30 4.40 -0.24 10.11
N GLN A 31 3.28 -0.47 9.42
CA GLN A 31 3.29 -0.77 7.98
C GLN A 31 3.83 0.36 7.10
N LYS A 32 3.55 1.62 7.47
CA LYS A 32 4.08 2.77 6.74
C LYS A 32 5.59 2.86 6.90
N ASN A 33 6.09 2.65 8.12
CA ASN A 33 7.51 2.69 8.42
C ASN A 33 8.27 1.55 7.72
N ASP A 34 7.76 0.31 7.78
CA ASP A 34 8.32 -0.85 7.06
C ASP A 34 8.44 -0.56 5.54
N ALA A 35 7.39 -0.01 4.93
CA ALA A 35 7.38 0.32 3.50
C ALA A 35 8.32 1.47 3.15
N THR A 36 8.45 2.46 4.03
CA THR A 36 9.39 3.57 3.87
C THR A 36 10.84 3.10 3.99
N GLU A 37 11.14 2.22 4.94
CA GLU A 37 12.47 1.64 5.15
C GLU A 37 12.90 0.78 3.94
N LEU A 38 12.02 -0.09 3.44
CA LEU A 38 12.26 -0.89 2.23
C LEU A 38 12.54 -0.02 1.00
N LYS A 39 11.79 1.08 0.81
CA LYS A 39 12.05 2.03 -0.29
C LYS A 39 13.40 2.72 -0.14
N GLN A 40 13.76 3.16 1.07
CA GLN A 40 15.05 3.81 1.31
C GLN A 40 16.22 2.84 1.06
N LEU A 41 16.11 1.58 1.47
CA LEU A 41 17.11 0.55 1.18
C LEU A 41 17.25 0.31 -0.32
N GLN A 42 16.14 0.26 -1.05
CA GLN A 42 16.14 0.09 -2.50
C GLN A 42 16.79 1.29 -3.21
N ASP A 43 16.42 2.52 -2.86
CA ASP A 43 16.97 3.74 -3.45
C ASP A 43 18.47 3.88 -3.17
N ASN A 44 18.90 3.54 -1.95
CA ASN A 44 20.32 3.54 -1.58
C ASN A 44 21.12 2.49 -2.37
N ASN A 45 20.55 1.29 -2.59
CA ASN A 45 21.19 0.25 -3.39
C ASN A 45 21.28 0.63 -4.88
N ILE A 46 20.24 1.26 -5.44
CA ILE A 46 20.27 1.79 -6.82
C ILE A 46 21.33 2.90 -6.94
N ARG A 47 21.44 3.77 -5.94
CA ARG A 47 22.45 4.84 -5.93
C ARG A 47 23.87 4.28 -5.85
N ARG A 48 24.13 3.26 -5.01
CA ARG A 48 25.43 2.58 -4.93
C ARG A 48 25.78 1.84 -6.22
N ALA A 49 24.81 1.16 -6.85
CA ALA A 49 25.02 0.48 -8.12
C ALA A 49 25.38 1.46 -9.26
N ASN A 50 24.82 2.67 -9.25
CA ASN A 50 25.16 3.72 -10.22
C ASN A 50 26.52 4.39 -9.94
N ILE A 51 26.93 4.52 -8.67
CA ILE A 51 28.26 5.04 -8.30
C ILE A 51 29.36 4.06 -8.76
N ASN A 52 29.22 2.77 -8.48
CA ASN A 52 30.21 1.75 -8.89
C ASN A 52 30.31 1.60 -10.41
N ARG A 53 29.25 1.94 -11.17
CA ARG A 53 29.27 1.92 -12.64
C ARG A 53 30.05 3.09 -13.24
N ASN A 54 30.05 4.23 -12.57
CA ASN A 54 30.80 5.42 -12.99
C ASN A 54 32.28 5.34 -12.61
N GLU A 55 32.62 4.56 -11.58
CA GLU A 55 34.02 4.31 -11.18
C GLU A 55 34.75 3.35 -12.15
N SER A 56 34.03 2.57 -12.94
CA SER A 56 34.60 1.74 -14.02
C SER A 56 34.77 2.47 -15.36
N ILE A 57 34.52 3.79 -15.42
CA ILE A 57 34.72 4.65 -16.61
C ILE A 57 35.58 5.87 -16.22
N GLU A 58 36.62 5.68 -15.40
CA GLU A 58 37.69 6.67 -15.23
C GLU A 58 39.03 5.99 -15.40
N ASP A 59 39.30 5.51 -16.62
CA ASP A 59 40.67 5.31 -17.08
C ASP A 59 40.72 5.50 -18.60
N SER A 60 40.40 6.72 -19.06
CA SER A 60 40.70 7.22 -20.40
C SER A 60 40.56 8.74 -20.45
N ASP A 61 41.70 9.39 -20.21
CA ASP A 61 42.21 10.54 -20.94
C ASP A 61 41.39 11.85 -21.07
N SER A 62 41.92 12.85 -20.35
CA SER A 62 42.04 14.29 -20.65
C SER A 62 40.91 15.13 -21.32
N LYS A 63 40.64 16.25 -20.62
CA LYS A 63 40.38 17.61 -21.15
C LYS A 63 38.96 17.91 -21.67
N VAL A 64 38.25 18.79 -20.95
CA VAL A 64 37.70 20.07 -21.46
C VAL A 64 36.88 20.75 -20.34
N ARG A 65 37.29 21.96 -19.97
CA ARG A 65 36.47 22.93 -19.23
C ARG A 65 35.45 23.52 -20.19
N THR A 66 34.18 23.71 -19.80
CA THR A 66 33.41 24.95 -20.05
C THR A 66 32.20 25.02 -19.10
N SER A 67 31.99 26.23 -18.59
CA SER A 67 31.00 26.68 -17.63
C SER A 67 29.57 26.83 -18.16
N ARG A 68 28.64 26.99 -17.19
CA ARG A 68 27.26 27.56 -17.25
C ARG A 68 26.17 26.67 -17.83
N ASP A 69 25.19 26.32 -16.99
CA ASP A 69 23.93 27.07 -16.95
C ASP A 69 23.15 26.84 -15.65
N ASN A 70 22.59 27.93 -15.15
CA ASN A 70 21.70 28.01 -13.99
C ASN A 70 20.32 27.45 -14.35
N ILE A 71 19.72 26.62 -13.48
CA ILE A 71 18.26 26.65 -13.26
C ILE A 71 18.01 26.52 -11.75
N ILE A 72 17.73 27.68 -11.16
CA ILE A 72 17.00 27.85 -9.91
C ILE A 72 15.53 27.60 -10.24
N ASP A 73 14.90 26.59 -9.64
CA ASP A 73 13.45 26.58 -9.44
C ASP A 73 13.08 25.73 -8.21
N SER A 74 13.53 26.15 -7.03
CA SER A 74 13.07 25.60 -5.75
C SER A 74 11.75 26.28 -5.34
N ARG A 75 10.66 25.81 -5.95
CA ARG A 75 9.29 26.10 -5.51
C ARG A 75 9.07 25.52 -4.11
N THR A 76 8.97 26.42 -3.14
CA THR A 76 8.04 26.38 -1.99
C THR A 76 7.37 25.03 -1.71
N SER A 77 8.06 24.16 -0.95
CA SER A 77 7.38 23.09 -0.20
C SER A 77 6.99 23.66 1.16
N LYS A 78 5.73 24.05 1.26
CA LYS A 78 5.04 24.38 2.51
C LYS A 78 5.15 23.15 3.42
N LYS A 79 6.05 23.25 4.40
CA LYS A 79 6.17 22.34 5.52
C LYS A 79 4.96 22.59 6.43
N ASP A 80 3.89 21.83 6.22
CA ASP A 80 2.82 21.79 7.21
C ASP A 80 3.37 21.05 8.43
N ASP A 81 3.48 21.80 9.52
CA ASP A 81 3.92 21.37 10.85
C ASP A 81 3.12 20.16 11.33
N ILE A 82 3.83 19.07 11.62
CA ILE A 82 3.30 17.99 12.45
C ILE A 82 3.40 18.47 13.89
N GLY A 83 2.32 19.09 14.35
CA GLY A 83 2.06 19.31 15.77
C GLY A 83 1.80 17.97 16.45
N THR A 84 2.77 17.52 17.24
CA THR A 84 2.63 16.46 18.23
C THR A 84 1.63 16.91 19.30
N ASN A 85 0.44 16.32 19.31
CA ASN A 85 -0.43 16.35 20.48
C ASN A 85 -0.77 14.92 20.87
N ASN A 86 -0.26 14.55 22.04
CA ASN A 86 -0.65 13.36 22.80
C ASN A 86 -2.14 13.45 23.13
N SER A 87 -2.91 12.41 22.80
CA SER A 87 -4.08 11.96 23.57
C SER A 87 -4.55 10.63 23.03
N SER A 88 -4.24 9.57 23.78
CA SER A 88 -5.01 8.34 23.78
C SER A 88 -6.40 8.68 24.34
N ASP A 89 -7.35 9.05 23.48
CA ASP A 89 -8.80 8.94 23.71
C ASP A 89 -9.55 9.41 22.45
N ASN A 90 -10.38 8.52 21.90
CA ASN A 90 -11.33 8.73 20.79
C ASN A 90 -10.74 9.09 19.40
N ILE A 91 -10.30 8.06 18.66
CA ILE A 91 -10.00 8.18 17.23
C ILE A 91 -11.32 8.35 16.48
N SER A 92 -11.69 9.60 16.16
CA SER A 92 -12.87 9.89 15.32
C SER A 92 -12.79 9.09 14.02
N THR A 93 -13.89 8.42 13.66
CA THR A 93 -14.03 7.59 12.45
C THR A 93 -13.62 8.34 11.18
N LYS A 94 -13.74 9.66 11.19
CA LYS A 94 -13.31 10.57 10.11
C LYS A 94 -11.81 10.51 9.81
N SER A 95 -10.97 10.33 10.83
CA SER A 95 -9.52 10.23 10.67
C SER A 95 -9.07 8.90 10.04
N ILE A 96 -9.92 7.87 10.14
CA ILE A 96 -9.63 6.50 9.69
C ILE A 96 -10.02 6.30 8.23
N ILE A 97 -11.16 6.88 7.83
CA ILE A 97 -11.70 6.73 6.48
C ILE A 97 -10.95 7.65 5.52
N LYS A 98 -10.13 7.02 4.68
CA LYS A 98 -9.41 7.63 3.56
C LYS A 98 -10.25 7.52 2.30
N GLU A 99 -10.11 8.51 1.43
CA GLU A 99 -10.70 8.47 0.09
C GLU A 99 -10.18 7.25 -0.69
N LYS A 100 -11.06 6.64 -1.49
CA LYS A 100 -10.82 5.41 -2.28
C LYS A 100 -10.45 4.19 -1.44
N GLY A 101 -10.64 4.25 -0.12
CA GLY A 101 -10.47 3.10 0.76
C GLY A 101 -11.68 2.16 0.70
N TYR A 102 -11.45 0.86 0.94
CA TYR A 102 -12.51 -0.12 1.06
C TYR A 102 -12.79 -0.41 2.53
N TYR A 103 -14.06 -0.28 2.92
CA TYR A 103 -14.49 -0.38 4.31
C TYR A 103 -15.66 -1.36 4.43
N GLN A 104 -15.76 -1.97 5.60
CA GLN A 104 -16.93 -2.71 6.04
C GLN A 104 -17.48 -1.99 7.26
N LEU A 105 -18.70 -1.49 7.13
CA LEU A 105 -19.42 -0.73 8.14
C LEU A 105 -20.52 -1.60 8.75
N ASN A 106 -20.72 -1.51 10.06
CA ASN A 106 -21.92 -2.03 10.71
C ASN A 106 -22.82 -0.87 11.13
N VAL A 107 -24.04 -0.83 10.57
CA VAL A 107 -25.02 0.24 10.75
C VAL A 107 -26.39 -0.41 10.98
N PHE A 108 -27.02 -0.17 12.14
CA PHE A 108 -28.32 -0.74 12.52
C PHE A 108 -28.41 -2.27 12.27
N ASP A 109 -27.46 -3.04 12.80
CA ASP A 109 -27.32 -4.50 12.62
C ASP A 109 -27.13 -4.99 11.17
N LYS A 110 -26.87 -4.06 10.24
CA LYS A 110 -26.59 -4.38 8.84
C LYS A 110 -25.14 -4.07 8.51
N THR A 111 -24.49 -5.06 7.91
CA THR A 111 -23.12 -4.93 7.43
C THR A 111 -23.09 -4.48 5.97
N TYR A 112 -22.48 -3.32 5.72
CA TYR A 112 -22.30 -2.75 4.38
C TYR A 112 -20.83 -2.78 3.96
N LYS A 113 -20.54 -3.21 2.74
CA LYS A 113 -19.21 -3.14 2.13
C LYS A 113 -19.18 -2.02 1.11
N MET A 114 -18.39 -0.99 1.37
CA MET A 114 -18.35 0.19 0.52
C MET A 114 -16.93 0.62 0.18
N GLU A 115 -16.81 1.33 -0.93
CA GLU A 115 -15.65 2.13 -1.29
C GLU A 115 -15.95 3.58 -0.89
N ALA A 116 -15.13 4.15 -0.02
CA ALA A 116 -15.30 5.52 0.45
C ALA A 116 -14.88 6.50 -0.64
N VAL A 117 -15.73 7.49 -0.94
CA VAL A 117 -15.38 8.56 -1.88
C VAL A 117 -14.84 9.75 -1.10
N LYS A 118 -15.66 10.33 -0.23
CA LYS A 118 -15.32 11.52 0.54
C LYS A 118 -16.28 11.75 1.71
N TRP A 119 -15.84 12.52 2.69
CA TRP A 119 -16.70 13.06 3.73
C TRP A 119 -17.43 14.32 3.25
N GLN A 120 -18.73 14.38 3.50
CA GLN A 120 -19.55 15.57 3.37
C GLN A 120 -20.02 15.96 4.78
N GLY A 121 -19.23 16.79 5.47
CA GLY A 121 -19.50 17.16 6.86
C GLY A 121 -19.31 15.99 7.83
N ASP A 122 -20.43 15.49 8.36
CA ASP A 122 -20.57 14.33 9.26
C ASP A 122 -20.98 13.04 8.53
N THR A 123 -21.21 13.12 7.22
CA THR A 123 -21.74 12.03 6.40
C THR A 123 -20.64 11.49 5.50
N ILE A 124 -20.34 10.19 5.59
CA ILE A 124 -19.45 9.53 4.63
C ILE A 124 -20.26 9.13 3.40
N VAL A 125 -19.80 9.56 2.22
CA VAL A 125 -20.36 9.16 0.93
C VAL A 125 -19.45 8.10 0.32
N GLY A 126 -20.04 6.97 -0.04
CA GLY A 126 -19.35 5.85 -0.64
C GLY A 126 -20.21 5.13 -1.67
N HIS A 127 -19.62 4.15 -2.35
CA HIS A 127 -20.29 3.32 -3.34
C HIS A 127 -20.27 1.87 -2.88
N VAL A 128 -21.28 1.09 -3.20
CA VAL A 128 -21.25 -0.35 -2.90
C VAL A 128 -20.06 -0.99 -3.64
N LYS A 129 -19.31 -1.86 -2.96
CA LYS A 129 -18.16 -2.56 -3.56
C LYS A 129 -18.59 -3.28 -4.86
N GLY A 130 -17.97 -2.91 -5.98
CA GLY A 130 -18.25 -3.49 -7.29
C GLY A 130 -19.50 -2.93 -8.00
N LYS A 131 -20.21 -1.98 -7.40
CA LYS A 131 -21.39 -1.31 -7.98
C LYS A 131 -21.25 0.21 -7.87
N PRO A 132 -20.50 0.85 -8.78
CA PRO A 132 -20.25 2.29 -8.71
C PRO A 132 -21.48 3.16 -8.97
N LYS A 133 -22.62 2.60 -9.39
CA LYS A 133 -23.87 3.36 -9.55
C LYS A 133 -24.70 3.44 -8.27
N GLN A 134 -24.35 2.63 -7.25
CA GLN A 134 -25.12 2.55 -6.01
C GLN A 134 -24.39 3.31 -4.91
N GLU A 135 -24.82 4.55 -4.68
CA GLU A 135 -24.31 5.39 -3.60
C GLU A 135 -24.85 4.94 -2.23
N LEU A 136 -24.00 5.06 -1.22
CA LEU A 136 -24.29 4.84 0.19
C LEU A 136 -23.86 6.08 0.96
N LYS A 137 -24.69 6.49 1.91
CA LYS A 137 -24.45 7.65 2.78
C LYS A 137 -24.72 7.23 4.21
N PHE A 138 -23.75 7.45 5.08
CA PHE A 138 -23.86 7.11 6.50
C PHE A 138 -23.38 8.28 7.34
N HIS A 139 -24.14 8.66 8.37
CA HIS A 139 -23.66 9.63 9.35
C HIS A 139 -22.65 8.97 10.30
N GLU A 140 -21.65 9.74 10.75
CA GLU A 140 -20.63 9.27 11.69
C GLU A 140 -21.24 8.63 12.96
N LYS A 141 -22.31 9.22 13.49
CA LYS A 141 -23.02 8.73 14.68
C LYS A 141 -23.74 7.39 14.49
N ASP A 142 -24.06 7.01 13.25
CA ASP A 142 -24.80 5.78 12.94
C ASP A 142 -23.85 4.59 12.75
N ILE A 143 -22.54 4.82 12.66
CA ILE A 143 -21.52 3.81 12.45
C ILE A 143 -21.09 3.23 13.79
N GLN A 144 -21.40 1.95 14.02
CA GLN A 144 -21.06 1.26 15.27
C GLN A 144 -19.70 0.57 15.21
N ASP A 145 -19.37 -0.03 14.06
CA ASP A 145 -18.12 -0.75 13.84
C ASP A 145 -17.58 -0.44 12.44
N LEU A 146 -16.28 -0.20 12.36
CA LEU A 146 -15.56 0.16 11.16
C LEU A 146 -14.37 -0.79 10.98
N LYS A 147 -14.43 -1.58 9.90
CA LYS A 147 -13.32 -2.44 9.49
C LYS A 147 -12.71 -1.95 8.19
N VAL A 148 -11.39 -1.85 8.17
CA VAL A 148 -10.61 -1.46 7.01
C VAL A 148 -10.19 -2.70 6.25
N ARG A 149 -10.31 -2.67 4.93
CA ARG A 149 -9.75 -3.72 4.08
C ARG A 149 -8.23 -3.55 4.04
N GLN A 150 -7.52 -4.54 4.57
CA GLN A 150 -6.07 -4.57 4.53
C GLN A 150 -5.57 -5.89 3.96
N PHE A 151 -4.33 -5.86 3.49
CA PHE A 151 -3.64 -7.04 2.99
C PHE A 151 -3.26 -7.94 4.17
N SER A 152 -3.44 -9.25 4.01
CA SER A 152 -3.10 -10.22 5.05
C SER A 152 -1.61 -10.54 5.01
N LYS A 153 -0.83 -9.98 5.96
CA LYS A 153 0.63 -10.21 6.08
C LYS A 153 0.99 -11.70 6.10
N GLY A 154 0.29 -12.52 6.89
CA GLY A 154 0.54 -13.96 6.95
C GLY A 154 0.26 -14.69 5.62
N ARG A 155 -0.81 -14.33 4.90
CA ARG A 155 -1.10 -14.93 3.59
C ARG A 155 -0.12 -14.48 2.52
N SER A 156 0.30 -13.21 2.56
CA SER A 156 1.26 -12.67 1.61
C SER A 156 2.65 -13.24 1.77
N ASP A 157 3.10 -13.42 3.01
CA ASP A 157 4.43 -13.96 3.29
C ASP A 157 4.48 -15.44 2.88
N ALA A 158 3.44 -16.21 3.20
CA ALA A 158 3.31 -17.59 2.73
C ALA A 158 3.32 -17.68 1.20
N PHE A 159 2.67 -16.73 0.52
CA PHE A 159 2.67 -16.65 -0.93
C PHE A 159 4.06 -16.38 -1.51
N THR A 160 4.78 -15.41 -0.93
CA THR A 160 6.17 -15.09 -1.32
C THR A 160 7.09 -16.29 -1.15
N VAL A 161 7.03 -16.99 -0.01
CA VAL A 161 7.83 -18.20 0.24
C VAL A 161 7.48 -19.30 -0.77
N ALA A 162 6.20 -19.53 -1.04
CA ALA A 162 5.77 -20.51 -2.01
C ALA A 162 6.28 -20.20 -3.43
N ALA A 163 6.28 -18.92 -3.82
CA ALA A 163 6.81 -18.48 -5.11
C ALA A 163 8.32 -18.77 -5.24
N TYR A 164 9.11 -18.47 -4.21
CA TYR A 164 10.55 -18.79 -4.21
C TYR A 164 10.82 -20.30 -4.25
N ALA A 165 10.08 -21.09 -3.48
CA ALA A 165 10.20 -22.55 -3.51
C ALA A 165 9.85 -23.12 -4.90
N ALA A 166 8.76 -22.65 -5.51
CA ALA A 166 8.34 -23.07 -6.85
C ALA A 166 9.38 -22.71 -7.91
N ALA A 167 9.99 -21.52 -7.83
CA ALA A 167 11.09 -21.13 -8.72
C ALA A 167 12.30 -22.06 -8.57
N GLY A 168 12.69 -22.39 -7.34
CA GLY A 168 13.78 -23.33 -7.07
C GLY A 168 13.52 -24.74 -7.61
N VAL A 169 12.32 -25.28 -7.39
CA VAL A 169 11.90 -26.57 -7.96
C VAL A 169 11.87 -26.51 -9.48
N GLY A 170 11.35 -25.42 -10.05
CA GLY A 170 11.32 -25.21 -11.50
C GLY A 170 12.71 -25.24 -12.12
N LEU A 171 13.67 -24.52 -11.53
CA LEU A 171 15.08 -24.55 -11.95
C LEU A 171 15.66 -25.96 -11.84
N PHE A 172 15.46 -26.64 -10.70
CA PHE A 172 15.98 -28.00 -10.51
C PHE A 172 15.47 -28.99 -11.57
N LEU A 173 14.19 -28.89 -11.94
CA LEU A 173 13.58 -29.74 -12.98
C LEU A 173 14.03 -29.37 -14.40
N ILE A 174 14.47 -28.13 -14.65
CA ILE A 174 15.01 -27.72 -15.96
C ILE A 174 16.46 -28.16 -16.12
N LEU A 175 17.26 -28.12 -15.05
CA LEU A 175 18.68 -28.51 -15.08
C LEU A 175 18.90 -30.03 -15.05
N LYS A 176 17.85 -30.82 -14.84
CA LYS A 176 17.92 -32.27 -14.67
C LYS A 176 17.23 -32.99 -15.84
#